data_AF-A0A2V5UYB7-F1
#
_entry.id   AF-A0A2V5UYB7-F1
#
_cell.length_a   1.000
_cell.length_b   1.000
_cell.length_c   1.000
_cell.angle_alpha   90.00
_cell.angle_beta   90.00
_cell.angle_gamma   90.00
#
_symmetry.space_group_name_H-M   'P 1'
#
loop_
_entity.id
_entity.type
_entity.pdbx_description
1 polymer ?
#
loop_
_entity_poly.entity_id
_entity_poly.type
_entity_poly.pdbx_seq_one_letter_code
_entity_poly.pdbx_strand_id
1 'polypeptide(L)'
;MANRRALFRSLLEAAYLWRQKNSAIHSHRYHALYESFEGGHWYAELKNDGSIPVYHSRYLQRYYLLEPRAFLDSPPTVDQKKFQRMQRPKLLFQRLVAHITRPKPHLEIACYYDPDGIIALKTIEVCLPRVSDYDPRYSLATCNSHFMSYFAYKFIFASAIRGMDFDAAYVGRLPIRRIEFTTLAKQRAALLREAKQLLEKAFAENDASNGLRFVEEQLAAKPERADVVHDLLAFLAEEMTRLSTEKRTAARGFIVDLKDFHGIDAHALTPKTRLDEFWKLEAADVFAHLRANKVRLKESDEEKIRERFSKSKSALVPLDSQIAFTDRLIDQIVYRLYGLTPEEIKIVESASAKTSA
;
A
#
# COMPACT_ATOMS: atom_id res chain seq x y z
N MET A 1 21.43 22.23 19.78
CA MET A 1 20.50 21.54 20.70
C MET A 1 19.16 22.26 20.88
N ALA A 2 19.09 23.59 20.88
CA ALA A 2 17.84 24.35 21.03
C ALA A 2 16.75 24.04 19.96
N ASN A 3 17.17 23.83 18.70
CA ASN A 3 16.25 23.61 17.58
C ASN A 3 15.50 22.25 17.64
N ARG A 4 16.12 21.19 18.18
CA ARG A 4 15.45 19.88 18.35
C ARG A 4 14.43 19.87 19.49
N ARG A 5 14.64 20.63 20.56
CA ARG A 5 13.68 20.76 21.67
C ARG A 5 12.46 21.59 21.28
N ALA A 6 12.65 22.63 20.45
CA ALA A 6 11.56 23.41 19.88
C ALA A 6 10.71 22.56 18.93
N LEU A 7 11.34 21.79 18.04
CA LEU A 7 10.63 20.86 17.14
C LEU A 7 9.88 19.75 17.89
N PHE A 8 10.46 19.22 18.96
CA PHE A 8 9.81 18.18 19.77
C PHE A 8 8.62 18.74 20.59
N ARG A 9 8.75 19.98 21.11
CA ARG A 9 7.62 20.69 21.71
C ARG A 9 6.52 21.01 20.70
N SER A 10 6.87 21.49 19.50
CA SER A 10 5.87 21.79 18.46
C SER A 10 5.19 20.54 17.93
N LEU A 11 5.88 19.39 17.88
CA LEU A 11 5.28 18.10 17.51
C LEU A 11 4.39 17.53 18.60
N LEU A 12 4.78 17.66 19.87
CA LEU A 12 3.92 17.28 20.99
C LEU A 12 2.72 18.22 21.13
N GLU A 13 2.89 19.51 20.89
CA GLU A 13 1.79 20.48 20.81
C GLU A 13 0.90 20.19 19.60
N ALA A 14 1.43 19.95 18.40
CA ALA A 14 0.62 19.60 17.24
C ALA A 14 -0.11 18.27 17.45
N ALA A 15 0.51 17.28 18.08
CA ALA A 15 -0.14 16.02 18.44
C ALA A 15 -1.19 16.18 19.54
N TYR A 16 -0.92 17.01 20.54
CA TYR A 16 -1.84 17.34 21.61
C TYR A 16 -3.03 18.15 21.08
N LEU A 17 -2.78 19.12 20.21
CA LEU A 17 -3.76 19.94 19.52
C LEU A 17 -4.55 19.12 18.50
N TRP A 18 -3.92 18.17 17.78
CA TRP A 18 -4.60 17.21 16.92
C TRP A 18 -5.46 16.27 17.76
N ARG A 19 -4.98 15.79 18.91
CA ARG A 19 -5.76 14.95 19.84
C ARG A 19 -6.88 15.73 20.53
N GLN A 20 -6.74 17.05 20.71
CA GLN A 20 -7.81 17.94 21.20
C GLN A 20 -8.83 18.27 20.08
N LYS A 21 -8.38 18.67 18.89
CA LYS A 21 -9.22 18.95 17.71
C LYS A 21 -9.96 17.72 17.19
N ASN A 22 -9.28 16.57 17.17
CA ASN A 22 -9.79 15.26 16.75
C ASN A 22 -10.07 14.35 17.95
N SER A 23 -10.37 14.94 19.12
CA SER A 23 -11.01 14.22 20.23
C SER A 23 -12.29 13.52 19.72
N ALA A 24 -12.81 12.58 20.51
CA ALA A 24 -13.80 11.51 20.24
C ALA A 24 -14.96 11.74 19.22
N ILE A 25 -15.15 12.94 18.69
CA ILE A 25 -16.17 13.38 17.74
C ILE A 25 -15.78 13.08 16.28
N HIS A 26 -14.50 13.20 15.87
CA HIS A 26 -14.13 13.12 14.43
C HIS A 26 -13.48 11.80 13.98
N SER A 27 -12.88 11.01 14.87
CA SER A 27 -12.25 9.73 14.52
C SER A 27 -12.63 8.61 15.47
N HIS A 28 -12.79 7.40 14.92
CA HIS A 28 -12.86 6.16 15.68
C HIS A 28 -11.48 5.53 15.78
N ARG A 29 -11.26 4.75 16.83
CA ARG A 29 -10.17 3.78 16.84
C ARG A 29 -10.48 2.69 15.81
N TYR A 30 -9.46 2.22 15.09
CA TYR A 30 -9.60 1.15 14.10
C TYR A 30 -10.34 -0.08 14.63
N HIS A 31 -10.15 -0.43 15.92
CA HIS A 31 -10.85 -1.55 16.56
C HIS A 31 -12.39 -1.40 16.63
N ALA A 32 -12.92 -0.19 16.43
CA ALA A 32 -14.36 0.04 16.34
C ALA A 32 -14.93 -0.44 15.00
N LEU A 33 -14.14 -0.37 13.93
CA LEU A 33 -14.53 -0.79 12.59
C LEU A 33 -14.11 -2.23 12.28
N TYR A 34 -13.05 -2.74 12.93
CA TYR A 34 -12.48 -4.05 12.64
C TYR A 34 -12.24 -4.88 13.90
N GLU A 35 -12.39 -6.19 13.73
CA GLU A 35 -11.87 -7.20 14.64
C GLU A 35 -10.51 -7.66 14.13
N SER A 36 -9.48 -7.56 14.97
CA SER A 36 -8.11 -7.93 14.61
C SER A 36 -7.67 -9.19 15.36
N PHE A 37 -6.97 -10.08 14.66
CA PHE A 37 -6.29 -11.22 15.25
C PHE A 37 -5.08 -11.64 14.39
N GLU A 38 -4.10 -12.27 15.01
CA GLU A 38 -2.93 -12.80 14.28
C GLU A 38 -3.29 -14.00 13.39
N GLY A 39 -2.56 -14.15 12.28
CA GLY A 39 -2.67 -15.33 11.40
C GLY A 39 -2.27 -16.67 12.06
N GLY A 40 -2.31 -17.73 11.26
CA GLY A 40 -2.08 -19.11 11.73
C GLY A 40 -0.62 -19.46 12.06
N HIS A 41 -0.42 -20.42 12.96
CA HIS A 41 0.91 -20.94 13.36
C HIS A 41 1.26 -22.27 12.67
N TRP A 42 0.75 -22.54 11.47
CA TRP A 42 0.85 -23.83 10.77
C TRP A 42 2.19 -24.09 10.07
N TYR A 43 3.30 -23.56 10.60
CA TYR A 43 4.62 -23.66 9.95
C TYR A 43 5.10 -25.10 9.73
N ALA A 44 4.72 -26.03 10.61
CA ALA A 44 5.09 -27.44 10.52
C ALA A 44 4.36 -28.20 9.40
N GLU A 45 3.24 -27.66 8.91
CA GLU A 45 2.39 -28.26 7.87
C GLU A 45 2.72 -27.70 6.47
N LEU A 46 3.54 -26.64 6.38
CA LEU A 46 3.82 -25.95 5.12
C LEU A 46 4.68 -26.78 4.17
N LYS A 47 4.29 -26.75 2.89
CA LYS A 47 5.00 -27.36 1.77
C LYS A 47 5.41 -26.31 0.72
N ASN A 48 6.31 -26.69 -0.17
CA ASN A 48 6.75 -25.84 -1.29
C ASN A 48 5.71 -25.78 -2.43
N ASP A 49 4.79 -26.73 -2.45
CA ASP A 49 3.67 -26.90 -3.37
C ASP A 49 2.43 -27.38 -2.60
N GLY A 50 1.25 -27.21 -3.18
CA GLY A 50 -0.02 -27.62 -2.55
C GLY A 50 -1.21 -26.84 -3.11
N SER A 51 -2.41 -27.18 -2.63
CA SER A 51 -3.67 -26.60 -3.13
C SER A 51 -4.06 -25.29 -2.45
N ILE A 52 -3.60 -25.03 -1.22
CA ILE A 52 -3.99 -23.86 -0.44
C ILE A 52 -2.78 -22.95 -0.26
N PRO A 53 -2.71 -21.80 -0.94
CA PRO A 53 -1.61 -20.86 -0.77
C PRO A 53 -1.63 -20.20 0.61
N VAL A 54 -0.45 -20.07 1.22
CA VAL A 54 -0.28 -19.48 2.54
C VAL A 54 0.73 -18.34 2.51
N TYR A 55 0.37 -17.20 3.11
CA TYR A 55 1.12 -15.95 3.02
C TYR A 55 1.83 -15.61 4.33
N HIS A 56 3.14 -15.40 4.22
CA HIS A 56 3.97 -14.72 5.21
C HIS A 56 4.02 -13.21 4.92
N SER A 57 4.27 -12.39 5.95
CA SER A 57 4.33 -10.91 5.83
C SER A 57 5.18 -10.39 4.68
N ARG A 58 6.33 -11.02 4.41
CA ARG A 58 7.23 -10.68 3.29
C ARG A 58 6.57 -10.65 1.91
N TYR A 59 5.44 -11.34 1.72
CA TYR A 59 4.70 -11.36 0.46
C TYR A 59 3.61 -10.30 0.40
N LEU A 60 3.20 -9.75 1.55
CA LEU A 60 2.23 -8.66 1.62
C LEU A 60 2.92 -7.34 1.30
N GLN A 61 2.45 -6.61 0.31
CA GLN A 61 2.93 -5.27 -0.03
C GLN A 61 1.75 -4.28 0.01
N ARG A 62 2.04 -2.99 -0.03
CA ARG A 62 0.99 -1.96 -0.16
C ARG A 62 0.16 -2.27 -1.41
N TYR A 63 -1.14 -2.53 -1.22
CA TYR A 63 -2.12 -2.80 -2.29
C TYR A 63 -1.98 -4.12 -3.07
N TYR A 64 -0.99 -4.98 -2.81
CA TYR A 64 -0.86 -6.24 -3.55
C TYR A 64 -0.10 -7.33 -2.79
N LEU A 65 -0.20 -8.57 -3.28
CA LEU A 65 0.51 -9.73 -2.74
C LEU A 65 1.47 -10.35 -3.76
N LEU A 66 2.73 -10.51 -3.37
CA LEU A 66 3.70 -11.32 -4.11
C LEU A 66 3.28 -12.79 -4.11
N GLU A 67 3.76 -13.54 -5.11
CA GLU A 67 3.47 -14.98 -5.23
C GLU A 67 3.87 -15.74 -3.96
N PRO A 68 2.98 -16.61 -3.43
CA PRO A 68 3.27 -17.43 -2.27
C PRO A 68 4.34 -18.47 -2.62
N ARG A 69 5.10 -18.88 -1.62
CA ARG A 69 6.06 -20.00 -1.72
C ARG A 69 5.83 -21.07 -0.65
N ALA A 70 4.68 -21.00 -0.01
CA ALA A 70 4.29 -21.91 1.07
C ALA A 70 2.83 -22.26 0.86
N PHE A 71 2.51 -23.54 1.01
CA PHE A 71 1.20 -24.09 0.73
C PHE A 71 0.80 -25.11 1.80
N LEU A 72 -0.50 -25.38 1.90
CA LEU A 72 -1.07 -26.52 2.60
C LEU A 72 -1.78 -27.43 1.58
N ASP A 73 -1.75 -28.74 1.79
CA ASP A 73 -2.50 -29.70 0.97
C ASP A 73 -3.96 -29.82 1.37
N SER A 74 -4.25 -29.56 2.64
CA SER A 74 -5.59 -29.65 3.20
C SER A 74 -5.76 -28.57 4.26
N PRO A 75 -7.00 -28.22 4.64
CA PRO A 75 -7.24 -27.37 5.80
C PRO A 75 -6.48 -27.90 7.03
N PRO A 76 -5.90 -27.01 7.85
CA PRO A 76 -5.09 -27.39 8.99
C PRO A 76 -5.93 -28.09 10.06
N THR A 77 -5.30 -28.99 10.79
CA THR A 77 -5.98 -29.77 11.85
C THR A 77 -6.20 -28.96 13.13
N VAL A 78 -5.31 -28.02 13.42
CA VAL A 78 -5.36 -27.11 14.58
C VAL A 78 -5.92 -25.75 14.15
N ASP A 79 -6.60 -25.04 15.05
CA ASP A 79 -7.12 -23.69 14.80
C ASP A 79 -8.10 -23.58 13.61
N GLN A 80 -8.87 -24.65 13.32
CA GLN A 80 -9.84 -24.67 12.20
C GLN A 80 -10.80 -23.47 12.17
N LYS A 81 -11.26 -23.00 13.34
CA LYS A 81 -12.10 -21.79 13.43
C LYS A 81 -11.37 -20.55 12.91
N LYS A 82 -10.08 -20.39 13.21
CA LYS A 82 -9.25 -19.29 12.72
C LYS A 82 -9.06 -19.40 11.20
N PHE A 83 -8.79 -20.61 10.70
CA PHE A 83 -8.72 -20.89 9.27
C PHE A 83 -10.01 -20.47 8.54
N GLN A 84 -11.16 -20.93 9.01
CA GLN A 84 -12.48 -20.57 8.44
C GLN A 84 -12.73 -19.06 8.48
N ARG A 85 -12.38 -18.39 9.59
CA ARG A 85 -12.55 -16.93 9.72
C ARG A 85 -11.70 -16.15 8.72
N MET A 86 -10.51 -16.63 8.37
CA MET A 86 -9.67 -16.01 7.35
C MET A 86 -10.25 -16.16 5.94
N GLN A 87 -11.17 -17.07 5.67
CA GLN A 87 -11.77 -17.18 4.34
C GLN A 87 -12.77 -16.06 4.01
N ARG A 88 -13.01 -15.14 4.95
CA ARG A 88 -13.88 -13.98 4.76
C ARG A 88 -13.09 -12.80 4.16
N PRO A 89 -13.75 -11.90 3.42
CA PRO A 89 -13.12 -10.64 2.99
C PRO A 89 -12.56 -9.86 4.18
N LYS A 90 -11.31 -9.41 4.07
CA LYS A 90 -10.56 -8.85 5.20
C LYS A 90 -9.43 -7.93 4.77
N LEU A 91 -8.98 -7.08 5.69
CA LEU A 91 -7.73 -6.35 5.55
C LEU A 91 -6.60 -7.13 6.21
N LEU A 92 -5.41 -7.01 5.66
CA LEU A 92 -4.21 -7.66 6.15
C LEU A 92 -3.11 -6.62 6.36
N PHE A 93 -2.40 -6.70 7.48
CA PHE A 93 -1.24 -5.86 7.78
C PHE A 93 0.00 -6.71 8.02
N GLN A 94 1.16 -6.24 7.57
CA GLN A 94 2.42 -6.78 8.12
C GLN A 94 2.51 -6.44 9.61
N ARG A 95 2.72 -7.44 10.47
CA ARG A 95 2.96 -7.21 11.90
C ARG A 95 4.33 -6.60 12.16
N LEU A 96 5.37 -7.20 11.59
CA LEU A 96 6.71 -6.63 11.66
C LEU A 96 6.82 -5.52 10.63
N VAL A 97 6.55 -4.29 11.06
CA VAL A 97 6.57 -3.15 10.15
C VAL A 97 8.01 -2.76 9.85
N ALA A 98 8.29 -2.46 8.58
CA ALA A 98 9.62 -2.08 8.14
C ALA A 98 10.04 -0.76 8.79
N HIS A 99 10.99 -0.82 9.72
CA HIS A 99 11.73 0.36 10.15
C HIS A 99 12.80 0.68 9.11
N ILE A 100 12.56 1.70 8.32
CA ILE A 100 13.48 2.15 7.29
C ILE A 100 14.41 3.18 7.93
N THR A 101 15.69 2.83 8.07
CA THR A 101 16.70 3.69 8.71
C THR A 101 17.32 4.71 7.76
N ARG A 102 17.22 4.49 6.44
CA ARG A 102 17.80 5.33 5.39
C ARG A 102 16.73 5.78 4.39
N PRO A 103 16.73 7.05 3.94
CA PRO A 103 17.67 8.11 4.31
C PRO A 103 17.46 8.67 5.73
N LYS A 104 16.27 8.47 6.29
CA LYS A 104 15.90 8.89 7.65
C LYS A 104 15.05 7.80 8.31
N PRO A 105 15.09 7.67 9.65
CA PRO A 105 14.23 6.75 10.39
C PRO A 105 12.74 7.03 10.18
N HIS A 106 12.04 6.09 9.54
CA HIS A 106 10.60 6.09 9.38
C HIS A 106 10.04 4.67 9.36
N LEU A 107 8.72 4.58 9.44
CA LEU A 107 7.94 3.36 9.36
C LEU A 107 7.08 3.43 8.10
N GLU A 108 6.88 2.31 7.41
CA GLU A 108 5.96 2.20 6.27
C GLU A 108 4.96 1.07 6.54
N ILE A 109 3.68 1.41 6.68
CA ILE A 109 2.61 0.41 6.81
C ILE A 109 2.36 -0.23 5.45
N ALA A 110 2.31 -1.56 5.42
CA ALA A 110 1.83 -2.32 4.28
C ALA A 110 0.50 -2.97 4.61
N CYS A 111 -0.56 -2.49 3.96
CA CYS A 111 -1.92 -2.99 4.06
C CYS A 111 -2.39 -3.51 2.69
N TYR A 112 -3.14 -4.61 2.72
CA TYR A 112 -3.78 -5.22 1.56
C TYR A 112 -5.23 -5.60 1.89
N TYR A 113 -6.14 -5.37 0.95
CA TYR A 113 -7.50 -5.88 1.03
C TYR A 113 -7.59 -7.20 0.28
N ASP A 114 -8.00 -8.23 1.00
CA ASP A 114 -8.18 -9.58 0.50
C ASP A 114 -9.69 -9.88 0.37
N PRO A 115 -10.23 -9.87 -0.87
CA PRO A 115 -11.61 -10.28 -1.13
C PRO A 115 -11.77 -11.81 -1.21
N ASP A 116 -10.68 -12.55 -1.44
CA ASP A 116 -10.70 -13.96 -1.83
C ASP A 116 -10.52 -14.92 -0.64
N GLY A 117 -10.17 -14.40 0.52
CA GLY A 117 -10.09 -15.18 1.76
C GLY A 117 -8.81 -16.01 1.85
N ILE A 118 -7.67 -15.44 1.43
CA ILE A 118 -6.36 -16.11 1.51
C ILE A 118 -6.00 -16.49 2.94
N ILE A 119 -5.09 -17.44 3.07
CA ILE A 119 -4.62 -17.92 4.36
C ILE A 119 -3.33 -17.20 4.76
N ALA A 120 -3.35 -16.55 5.92
CA ALA A 120 -2.22 -15.77 6.42
C ALA A 120 -1.55 -16.46 7.63
N LEU A 121 -0.22 -16.37 7.72
CA LEU A 121 0.56 -16.82 8.88
C LEU A 121 0.61 -15.76 9.96
N LYS A 122 1.05 -16.16 11.16
CA LYS A 122 1.14 -15.31 12.37
C LYS A 122 1.87 -13.98 12.19
N THR A 123 2.69 -13.81 11.16
CA THR A 123 3.41 -12.55 10.86
C THR A 123 2.55 -11.50 10.17
N ILE A 124 1.31 -11.84 9.84
CA ILE A 124 0.30 -10.95 9.31
C ILE A 124 -0.80 -10.79 10.35
N GLU A 125 -1.23 -9.55 10.56
CA GLU A 125 -2.41 -9.23 11.35
C GLU A 125 -3.62 -9.24 10.42
N VAL A 126 -4.67 -9.94 10.83
CA VAL A 126 -5.91 -10.12 10.08
C VAL A 126 -6.99 -9.24 10.67
N CYS A 127 -7.61 -8.39 9.85
CA CYS A 127 -8.60 -7.41 10.26
C CYS A 127 -9.94 -7.66 9.54
N LEU A 128 -10.91 -8.24 10.24
CA LEU A 128 -12.26 -8.50 9.74
C LEU A 128 -13.17 -7.28 9.99
N PRO A 129 -13.92 -6.79 8.98
CA PRO A 129 -14.91 -5.73 9.19
C PRO A 129 -15.96 -6.12 10.24
N ARG A 130 -16.28 -5.20 11.15
CA ARG A 130 -17.38 -5.30 12.13
C ARG A 130 -18.65 -4.59 11.68
N VAL A 131 -18.50 -3.59 10.82
CA VAL A 131 -19.60 -2.75 10.32
C VAL A 131 -19.69 -2.87 8.80
N SER A 132 -20.89 -2.78 8.25
CA SER A 132 -21.17 -2.93 6.82
C SER A 132 -21.09 -1.63 6.02
N ASP A 133 -21.26 -0.48 6.69
CA ASP A 133 -21.44 0.79 5.98
C ASP A 133 -20.12 1.34 5.41
N TYR A 134 -18.98 0.87 5.92
CA TYR A 134 -17.65 1.24 5.43
C TYR A 134 -17.20 0.25 4.37
N ASP A 135 -16.74 0.77 3.23
CA ASP A 135 -16.02 -0.04 2.26
C ASP A 135 -14.59 -0.31 2.81
N PRO A 136 -14.14 -1.57 2.94
CA PRO A 136 -12.80 -1.87 3.43
C PRO A 136 -11.68 -1.19 2.62
N ARG A 137 -11.93 -0.88 1.35
CA ARG A 137 -10.96 -0.18 0.49
C ARG A 137 -10.72 1.27 0.91
N TYR A 138 -11.69 1.93 1.54
CA TYR A 138 -11.43 3.23 2.17
C TYR A 138 -10.39 3.11 3.29
N SER A 139 -10.48 2.06 4.11
CA SER A 139 -9.47 1.78 5.13
C SER A 139 -8.15 1.34 4.51
N LEU A 140 -8.17 0.62 3.39
CA LEU A 140 -6.95 0.30 2.62
C LEU A 140 -6.19 1.57 2.20
N ALA A 141 -6.88 2.54 1.57
CA ALA A 141 -6.28 3.80 1.13
C ALA A 141 -5.71 4.61 2.31
N THR A 142 -6.53 4.80 3.37
CA THR A 142 -6.10 5.59 4.53
C THR A 142 -4.95 4.92 5.28
N CYS A 143 -4.97 3.61 5.47
CA CYS A 143 -3.92 2.88 6.18
C CYS A 143 -2.59 2.82 5.44
N ASN A 144 -2.61 2.84 4.10
CA ASN A 144 -1.40 2.87 3.27
C ASN A 144 -0.82 4.28 3.06
N SER A 145 -1.40 5.32 3.65
CA SER A 145 -0.92 6.71 3.52
C SER A 145 0.33 7.00 4.35
N HIS A 146 1.09 8.02 3.92
CA HIS A 146 2.19 8.59 4.69
C HIS A 146 1.72 9.13 6.05
N PHE A 147 0.52 9.72 6.12
CA PHE A 147 -0.04 10.18 7.39
C PHE A 147 -0.19 9.03 8.40
N MET A 148 -0.77 7.90 7.99
CA MET A 148 -0.99 6.78 8.90
C MET A 148 0.32 6.16 9.37
N SER A 149 1.28 6.02 8.45
CA SER A 149 2.62 5.51 8.77
C SER A 149 3.36 6.44 9.74
N TYR A 150 3.31 7.76 9.51
CA TYR A 150 3.85 8.76 10.41
C TYR A 150 3.17 8.72 11.79
N PHE A 151 1.84 8.62 11.82
CA PHE A 151 1.06 8.56 13.05
C PHE A 151 1.45 7.34 13.88
N ALA A 152 1.51 6.16 13.26
CA ALA A 152 1.91 4.93 13.93
C ALA A 152 3.33 5.04 14.50
N TYR A 153 4.28 5.54 13.71
CA TYR A 153 5.64 5.72 14.18
C TYR A 153 5.75 6.68 15.37
N LYS A 154 5.11 7.85 15.30
CA LYS A 154 5.25 8.90 16.31
C LYS A 154 4.42 8.67 17.57
N PHE A 155 3.18 8.21 17.42
CA PHE A 155 2.21 8.21 18.53
C PHE A 155 1.88 6.83 19.07
N ILE A 156 2.05 5.79 18.25
CA ILE A 156 1.78 4.42 18.66
C ILE A 156 3.06 3.75 19.15
N PHE A 157 4.15 3.88 18.39
CA PHE A 157 5.46 3.31 18.72
C PHE A 157 6.43 4.29 19.38
N ALA A 158 6.05 5.56 19.55
CA ALA A 158 6.89 6.57 20.20
C ALA A 158 8.30 6.70 19.61
N SER A 159 8.44 6.53 18.28
CA SER A 159 9.71 6.48 17.54
C SER A 159 10.66 5.34 17.97
N ALA A 160 10.12 4.20 18.39
CA ALA A 160 10.91 3.00 18.66
C ALA A 160 11.64 2.50 17.40
N ILE A 161 12.84 1.93 17.60
CA ILE A 161 13.67 1.39 16.51
C ILE A 161 13.51 -0.14 16.41
N ARG A 162 13.21 -0.82 17.51
CA ARG A 162 13.06 -2.29 17.62
C ARG A 162 11.77 -2.64 18.35
N GLY A 163 11.26 -3.84 18.13
CA GLY A 163 10.07 -4.35 18.83
C GLY A 163 8.76 -3.73 18.35
N MET A 164 8.72 -3.20 17.12
CA MET A 164 7.48 -2.71 16.51
C MET A 164 6.71 -3.90 15.93
N ASP A 165 5.94 -4.56 16.80
CA ASP A 165 4.95 -5.56 16.42
C ASP A 165 3.58 -4.88 16.31
N PHE A 166 3.06 -4.79 15.09
CA PHE A 166 1.79 -4.19 14.76
C PHE A 166 0.66 -5.22 14.88
N ASP A 167 0.50 -5.72 16.10
CA ASP A 167 -0.55 -6.66 16.50
C ASP A 167 -1.92 -5.95 16.66
N ALA A 168 -2.95 -6.72 17.04
CA ALA A 168 -4.29 -6.22 17.32
C ALA A 168 -4.34 -5.00 18.26
N ALA A 169 -3.50 -4.97 19.30
CA ALA A 169 -3.48 -3.90 20.29
C ALA A 169 -2.89 -2.59 19.73
N TYR A 170 -1.99 -2.68 18.76
CA TYR A 170 -1.38 -1.52 18.09
C TYR A 170 -2.16 -1.09 16.83
N VAL A 171 -2.55 -2.02 15.96
CA VAL A 171 -3.40 -1.75 14.78
C VAL A 171 -4.72 -1.11 15.22
N GLY A 172 -5.32 -1.63 16.29
CA GLY A 172 -6.55 -1.09 16.86
C GLY A 172 -6.47 0.38 17.31
N ARG A 173 -5.27 0.94 17.48
CA ARG A 173 -5.05 2.36 17.87
C ARG A 173 -4.94 3.31 16.69
N LEU A 174 -4.88 2.82 15.45
CA LEU A 174 -4.89 3.69 14.28
C LEU A 174 -6.14 4.58 14.30
N PRO A 175 -5.99 5.89 14.02
CA PRO A 175 -7.12 6.79 13.94
C PRO A 175 -7.78 6.63 12.57
N ILE A 176 -9.05 6.28 12.54
CA ILE A 176 -9.84 6.25 11.31
C ILE A 176 -10.94 7.31 11.41
N ARG A 177 -11.01 8.23 10.43
CA ARG A 177 -12.04 9.27 10.38
C ARG A 177 -13.44 8.63 10.43
N ARG A 178 -14.28 9.14 11.33
CA ARG A 178 -15.71 8.80 11.41
C ARG A 178 -16.45 9.45 10.25
N ILE A 179 -17.08 8.64 9.43
CA ILE A 179 -17.91 9.03 8.30
C ILE A 179 -19.38 8.89 8.68
N GLU A 180 -20.16 9.95 8.43
CA GLU A 180 -21.62 9.91 8.50
C GLU A 180 -22.17 9.87 7.07
N PHE A 181 -22.89 8.79 6.73
CA PHE A 181 -23.44 8.57 5.40
C PHE A 181 -24.77 9.33 5.22
N THR A 182 -24.68 10.65 5.19
CA THR A 182 -25.85 11.55 5.10
C THR A 182 -26.25 11.88 3.66
N THR A 183 -25.33 11.77 2.70
CA THR A 183 -25.59 12.02 1.30
C THR A 183 -26.35 10.83 0.69
N LEU A 184 -27.44 11.10 -0.02
CA LEU A 184 -28.23 10.07 -0.70
C LEU A 184 -27.37 9.24 -1.67
N ALA A 185 -27.55 7.92 -1.67
CA ALA A 185 -26.72 7.00 -2.46
C ALA A 185 -26.63 7.37 -3.95
N LYS A 186 -27.76 7.78 -4.56
CA LYS A 186 -27.79 8.23 -5.97
C LYS A 186 -26.94 9.48 -6.20
N GLN A 187 -26.94 10.41 -5.25
CA GLN A 187 -26.13 11.62 -5.30
C GLN A 187 -24.65 11.31 -5.09
N ARG A 188 -24.30 10.44 -4.13
CA ARG A 188 -22.91 9.99 -3.96
C ARG A 188 -22.36 9.34 -5.22
N ALA A 189 -23.13 8.46 -5.86
CA ALA A 189 -22.74 7.83 -7.12
C ALA A 189 -22.57 8.85 -8.27
N ALA A 190 -23.35 9.93 -8.30
CA ALA A 190 -23.16 11.01 -9.27
C ALA A 190 -21.88 11.81 -9.01
N LEU A 191 -21.65 12.20 -7.75
CA LEU A 191 -20.44 12.92 -7.32
C LEU A 191 -19.17 12.09 -7.52
N LEU A 192 -19.23 10.77 -7.28
CA LEU A 192 -18.11 9.88 -7.56
C LEU A 192 -17.80 9.81 -9.06
N ARG A 193 -18.82 9.81 -9.93
CA ARG A 193 -18.60 9.86 -11.40
C ARG A 193 -17.93 11.17 -11.83
N GLU A 194 -18.35 12.28 -11.26
CA GLU A 194 -17.71 13.58 -11.48
C GLU A 194 -16.25 13.57 -11.01
N ALA A 195 -15.99 13.07 -9.80
CA ALA A 195 -14.63 12.94 -9.27
C ALA A 195 -13.74 12.10 -10.20
N LYS A 196 -14.24 10.96 -10.70
CA LYS A 196 -13.51 10.11 -11.66
C LYS A 196 -13.10 10.87 -12.92
N GLN A 197 -14.00 11.68 -13.50
CA GLN A 197 -13.69 12.49 -14.67
C GLN A 197 -12.62 13.56 -14.39
N LEU A 198 -12.65 14.16 -13.19
CA LEU A 198 -11.61 15.11 -12.77
C LEU A 198 -10.25 14.40 -12.62
N LEU A 199 -10.24 13.17 -12.10
CA LEU A 199 -9.02 12.38 -11.90
C LEU A 199 -8.40 11.90 -13.21
N GLU A 200 -9.21 11.50 -14.19
CA GLU A 200 -8.72 11.12 -15.53
C GLU A 200 -7.97 12.28 -16.20
N LYS A 201 -8.52 13.50 -16.11
CA LYS A 201 -7.86 14.73 -16.59
C LYS A 201 -6.60 15.04 -15.78
N ALA A 202 -6.70 14.92 -14.45
CA ALA A 202 -5.59 15.19 -13.55
C ALA A 202 -4.36 14.32 -13.85
N PHE A 203 -4.58 13.05 -14.23
CA PHE A 203 -3.47 12.19 -14.65
C PHE A 203 -2.85 12.66 -15.98
N ALA A 204 -3.66 12.99 -16.98
CA ALA A 204 -3.17 13.45 -18.29
C ALA A 204 -2.36 14.76 -18.19
N GLU A 205 -2.76 15.64 -17.27
CA GLU A 205 -2.12 16.94 -17.04
C GLU A 205 -1.03 16.89 -15.94
N ASN A 206 -0.92 15.76 -15.23
CA ASN A 206 -0.12 15.59 -14.00
C ASN A 206 -0.40 16.70 -12.96
N ASP A 207 -1.67 17.09 -12.84
CA ASP A 207 -2.15 18.14 -11.94
C ASP A 207 -3.44 17.70 -11.21
N ALA A 208 -3.31 17.45 -9.90
CA ALA A 208 -4.42 17.03 -9.04
C ALA A 208 -5.31 18.19 -8.54
N SER A 209 -5.00 19.45 -8.86
CA SER A 209 -5.61 20.63 -8.24
C SER A 209 -7.14 20.65 -8.32
N ASN A 210 -7.71 20.27 -9.48
CA ASN A 210 -9.16 20.20 -9.65
C ASN A 210 -9.81 19.11 -8.78
N GLY A 211 -9.21 17.93 -8.71
CA GLY A 211 -9.69 16.85 -7.85
C GLY A 211 -9.57 17.19 -6.37
N LEU A 212 -8.49 17.86 -5.97
CA LEU A 212 -8.31 18.31 -4.58
C LEU A 212 -9.30 19.40 -4.18
N ARG A 213 -9.59 20.35 -5.09
CA ARG A 213 -10.64 21.35 -4.87
C ARG A 213 -12.02 20.70 -4.72
N PHE A 214 -12.34 19.71 -5.56
CA PHE A 214 -13.58 18.94 -5.40
C PHE A 214 -13.69 18.30 -4.01
N VAL A 215 -12.60 17.72 -3.49
CA VAL A 215 -12.56 17.14 -2.14
C VAL A 215 -12.77 18.21 -1.07
N GLU A 216 -12.10 19.36 -1.18
CA GLU A 216 -12.28 20.50 -0.26
C GLU A 216 -13.73 20.98 -0.23
N GLU A 217 -14.39 21.06 -1.39
CA GLU A 217 -15.81 21.41 -1.50
C GLU A 217 -16.73 20.39 -0.81
N GLN A 218 -16.44 19.09 -0.93
CA GLN A 218 -17.24 18.06 -0.24
C GLN A 218 -17.07 18.13 1.29
N LEU A 219 -15.85 18.38 1.77
CA LEU A 219 -15.55 18.53 3.20
C LEU A 219 -16.09 19.85 3.78
N ALA A 220 -16.20 20.90 2.97
CA ALA A 220 -16.75 22.19 3.40
C ALA A 220 -18.29 22.27 3.35
N ALA A 221 -18.97 21.29 2.72
CA ALA A 221 -20.41 21.25 2.61
C ALA A 221 -21.12 21.19 3.98
N LYS A 222 -22.39 21.60 4.02
CA LYS A 222 -23.24 21.52 5.22
C LYS A 222 -24.54 20.77 4.88
N PRO A 223 -24.76 19.54 5.41
CA PRO A 223 -23.83 18.74 6.22
C PRO A 223 -22.54 18.36 5.45
N GLU A 224 -21.47 18.06 6.19
CA GLU A 224 -20.17 17.60 5.63
C GLU A 224 -20.39 16.33 4.81
N ARG A 225 -19.87 16.28 3.58
CA ARG A 225 -20.01 15.13 2.67
C ARG A 225 -18.76 14.25 2.68
N ALA A 226 -18.28 13.89 3.87
CA ALA A 226 -17.13 13.01 4.05
C ALA A 226 -17.39 11.59 3.51
N ASP A 227 -18.65 11.20 3.36
CA ASP A 227 -19.08 9.96 2.71
C ASP A 227 -18.76 9.92 1.20
N VAL A 228 -18.78 11.07 0.52
CA VAL A 228 -18.32 11.16 -0.87
C VAL A 228 -16.80 10.99 -0.95
N VAL A 229 -16.05 11.54 0.01
CA VAL A 229 -14.58 11.38 0.09
C VAL A 229 -14.21 9.93 0.45
N HIS A 230 -15.01 9.28 1.29
CA HIS A 230 -14.90 7.84 1.56
C HIS A 230 -15.01 7.02 0.28
N ASP A 231 -16.06 7.25 -0.52
CA ASP A 231 -16.28 6.51 -1.77
C ASP A 231 -15.16 6.77 -2.80
N LEU A 232 -14.64 8.00 -2.84
CA LEU A 232 -13.49 8.35 -3.68
C LEU A 232 -12.20 7.62 -3.26
N LEU A 233 -11.87 7.62 -1.96
CA LEU A 233 -10.69 6.90 -1.46
C LEU A 233 -10.80 5.39 -1.65
N ALA A 234 -12.00 4.82 -1.48
CA ALA A 234 -12.25 3.40 -1.77
C ALA A 234 -11.99 3.07 -3.25
N PHE A 235 -12.47 3.92 -4.16
CA PHE A 235 -12.19 3.80 -5.59
C PHE A 235 -10.69 3.92 -5.91
N LEU A 236 -9.99 4.89 -5.32
CA LEU A 236 -8.55 5.07 -5.54
C LEU A 236 -7.74 3.87 -5.03
N ALA A 237 -8.12 3.25 -3.91
CA ALA A 237 -7.51 2.02 -3.41
C ALA A 237 -7.74 0.82 -4.34
N GLU A 238 -8.91 0.71 -4.95
CA GLU A 238 -9.20 -0.30 -5.97
C GLU A 238 -8.31 -0.09 -7.19
N GLU A 239 -8.19 1.15 -7.67
CA GLU A 239 -7.31 1.48 -8.81
C GLU A 239 -5.84 1.20 -8.50
N MET A 240 -5.36 1.52 -7.29
CA MET A 240 -4.01 1.15 -6.86
C MET A 240 -3.77 -0.37 -6.88
N THR A 241 -4.78 -1.15 -6.49
CA THR A 241 -4.72 -2.63 -6.53
C THR A 241 -4.68 -3.14 -7.97
N ARG A 242 -5.55 -2.62 -8.84
CA ARG A 242 -5.61 -2.95 -10.27
C ARG A 242 -4.29 -2.61 -10.97
N LEU A 243 -3.83 -1.38 -10.87
CA LEU A 243 -2.60 -0.89 -11.50
C LEU A 243 -1.37 -1.66 -11.02
N SER A 244 -1.28 -1.95 -9.71
CA SER A 244 -0.17 -2.74 -9.16
C SER A 244 -0.15 -4.16 -9.72
N THR A 245 -1.33 -4.76 -9.92
CA THR A 245 -1.49 -6.10 -10.50
C THR A 245 -1.11 -6.12 -11.98
N GLU A 246 -1.59 -5.15 -12.77
CA GLU A 246 -1.22 -4.99 -14.18
C GLU A 246 0.28 -4.77 -14.36
N LYS A 247 0.87 -3.86 -13.58
CA LYS A 247 2.31 -3.59 -13.61
C LYS A 247 3.12 -4.85 -13.30
N ARG A 248 2.73 -5.60 -12.27
CA ARG A 248 3.45 -6.83 -11.90
C ARG A 248 3.33 -7.93 -12.94
N THR A 249 2.15 -8.08 -13.54
CA THR A 249 1.94 -9.05 -14.61
C THR A 249 2.81 -8.72 -15.82
N ALA A 250 2.84 -7.45 -16.23
CA ALA A 250 3.70 -6.98 -17.32
C ALA A 250 5.19 -7.13 -17.01
N ALA A 251 5.61 -6.83 -15.77
CA ALA A 251 7.01 -6.98 -15.34
C ALA A 251 7.43 -8.46 -15.32
N ARG A 252 6.56 -9.36 -14.84
CA ARG A 252 6.81 -10.80 -14.83
C ARG A 252 6.96 -11.36 -16.24
N GLY A 253 6.17 -10.87 -17.19
CA GLY A 253 6.22 -11.32 -18.59
C GLY A 253 7.62 -11.26 -19.19
N PHE A 254 8.33 -10.13 -19.04
CA PHE A 254 9.69 -9.99 -19.55
C PHE A 254 10.67 -10.98 -18.90
N ILE A 255 10.59 -11.15 -17.57
CA ILE A 255 11.48 -12.07 -16.83
C ILE A 255 11.22 -13.53 -17.22
N VAL A 256 9.95 -13.90 -17.41
CA VAL A 256 9.57 -15.24 -17.89
C VAL A 256 10.06 -15.46 -19.31
N ASP A 257 9.88 -14.49 -20.21
CA ASP A 257 10.35 -14.57 -21.59
C ASP A 257 11.87 -14.77 -21.69
N LEU A 258 12.67 -14.09 -20.83
CA LEU A 258 14.11 -14.30 -20.76
C LEU A 258 14.47 -15.75 -20.43
N LYS A 259 13.73 -16.38 -19.52
CA LYS A 259 13.93 -17.76 -19.13
C LYS A 259 13.48 -18.72 -20.23
N ASP A 260 12.27 -18.54 -20.74
CA ASP A 260 11.61 -19.49 -21.64
C ASP A 260 12.21 -19.48 -23.04
N PHE A 261 12.55 -18.30 -23.58
CA PHE A 261 13.08 -18.18 -24.95
C PHE A 261 14.60 -18.14 -25.02
N HIS A 262 15.28 -17.72 -23.94
CA HIS A 262 16.72 -17.51 -23.95
C HIS A 262 17.48 -18.28 -22.86
N GLY A 263 16.79 -19.04 -22.00
CA GLY A 263 17.41 -19.82 -20.92
C GLY A 263 18.04 -18.96 -19.83
N ILE A 264 17.70 -17.67 -19.75
CA ILE A 264 18.29 -16.71 -18.81
C ILE A 264 17.40 -16.61 -17.58
N ASP A 265 17.83 -17.25 -16.48
CA ASP A 265 17.19 -17.05 -15.19
C ASP A 265 17.72 -15.75 -14.54
N ALA A 266 16.91 -14.69 -14.56
CA ALA A 266 17.27 -13.38 -14.00
C ALA A 266 17.68 -13.46 -12.52
N HIS A 267 17.10 -14.39 -11.75
CA HIS A 267 17.41 -14.53 -10.32
C HIS A 267 18.60 -15.46 -10.04
N ALA A 268 19.18 -16.08 -11.09
CA ALA A 268 20.48 -16.75 -11.03
C ALA A 268 21.66 -15.78 -11.31
N LEU A 269 21.38 -14.60 -11.87
CA LEU A 269 22.39 -13.57 -12.14
C LEU A 269 22.87 -12.89 -10.84
N THR A 270 24.03 -12.25 -10.88
CA THR A 270 24.57 -11.45 -9.76
C THR A 270 24.77 -10.00 -10.19
N PRO A 271 24.17 -9.01 -9.49
CA PRO A 271 23.18 -9.14 -8.41
C PRO A 271 21.82 -9.68 -8.88
N LYS A 272 21.19 -10.55 -8.07
CA LYS A 272 19.93 -11.27 -8.38
C LYS A 272 18.69 -10.40 -8.60
N THR A 273 18.75 -9.16 -8.11
CA THR A 273 17.63 -8.20 -8.12
C THR A 273 17.84 -7.08 -9.13
N ARG A 274 18.93 -7.09 -9.90
CA ARG A 274 19.27 -6.00 -10.81
C ARG A 274 18.19 -5.78 -11.87
N LEU A 275 17.48 -6.83 -12.27
CA LEU A 275 16.42 -6.80 -13.26
C LEU A 275 15.01 -6.69 -12.66
N ASP A 276 14.86 -6.62 -11.34
CA ASP A 276 13.54 -6.55 -10.68
C ASP A 276 12.78 -5.28 -11.08
N GLU A 277 13.50 -4.19 -11.37
CA GLU A 277 12.96 -2.91 -11.85
C GLU A 277 13.55 -2.53 -13.22
N PHE A 278 13.67 -3.49 -14.13
CA PHE A 278 14.33 -3.27 -15.44
C PHE A 278 13.74 -2.11 -16.26
N TRP A 279 12.46 -1.75 -16.05
CA TRP A 279 11.83 -0.62 -16.75
C TRP A 279 12.43 0.74 -16.36
N LYS A 280 13.19 0.82 -15.26
CA LYS A 280 13.97 1.99 -14.85
C LYS A 280 15.39 2.02 -15.44
N LEU A 281 15.79 0.97 -16.15
CA LEU A 281 17.11 0.85 -16.77
C LEU A 281 17.03 1.21 -18.25
N GLU A 282 18.19 1.50 -18.85
CA GLU A 282 18.31 1.50 -20.31
C GLU A 282 18.69 0.11 -20.83
N ALA A 283 18.38 -0.15 -22.10
CA ALA A 283 18.71 -1.45 -22.70
C ALA A 283 20.22 -1.77 -22.56
N ALA A 284 21.08 -0.74 -22.69
CA ALA A 284 22.51 -0.87 -22.47
C ALA A 284 22.87 -1.44 -21.09
N ASP A 285 22.18 -1.02 -20.03
CA ASP A 285 22.41 -1.51 -18.66
C ASP A 285 21.99 -2.98 -18.49
N VAL A 286 20.89 -3.38 -19.14
CA VAL A 286 20.44 -4.77 -19.14
C VAL A 286 21.48 -5.66 -19.82
N PHE A 287 21.92 -5.30 -21.02
CA PHE A 287 22.95 -6.08 -21.73
C PHE A 287 24.31 -6.06 -21.02
N ALA A 288 24.70 -4.94 -20.40
CA ALA A 288 25.89 -4.88 -19.57
C ALA A 288 25.81 -5.87 -18.40
N HIS A 289 24.64 -5.96 -17.75
CA HIS A 289 24.42 -6.92 -16.67
C HIS A 289 24.46 -8.38 -17.13
N LEU A 290 23.88 -8.69 -18.29
CA LEU A 290 23.94 -10.03 -18.89
C LEU A 290 25.38 -10.44 -19.24
N ARG A 291 26.15 -9.53 -19.86
CA ARG A 291 27.56 -9.76 -20.21
C ARG A 291 28.45 -9.92 -18.98
N ALA A 292 28.23 -9.13 -17.94
CA ALA A 292 28.94 -9.27 -16.66
C ALA A 292 28.71 -10.65 -16.02
N ASN A 293 27.55 -11.27 -16.29
CA ASN A 293 27.21 -12.63 -15.86
C ASN A 293 27.59 -13.72 -16.88
N LYS A 294 28.44 -13.39 -17.87
CA LYS A 294 28.95 -14.31 -18.90
C LYS A 294 27.85 -14.97 -19.74
N VAL A 295 26.68 -14.36 -19.85
CA VAL A 295 25.62 -14.79 -20.77
C VAL A 295 26.10 -14.56 -22.20
N ARG A 296 26.16 -15.63 -23.00
CA ARG A 296 26.54 -15.57 -24.42
C ARG A 296 25.27 -15.48 -25.27
N LEU A 297 25.14 -14.39 -26.03
CA LEU A 297 23.99 -14.13 -26.90
C LEU A 297 24.46 -14.06 -28.35
N LYS A 298 23.65 -14.59 -29.27
CA LYS A 298 23.80 -14.30 -30.71
C LYS A 298 23.15 -12.95 -31.01
N GLU A 299 23.53 -12.33 -32.11
CA GLU A 299 22.93 -11.06 -32.56
C GLU A 299 21.40 -11.13 -32.66
N SER A 300 20.87 -12.22 -33.21
CA SER A 300 19.43 -12.48 -33.29
C SER A 300 18.74 -12.59 -31.92
N ASP A 301 19.46 -13.03 -30.88
CA ASP A 301 18.92 -13.10 -29.53
C ASP A 301 18.94 -11.73 -28.86
N GLU A 302 20.02 -10.95 -29.07
CA GLU A 302 20.08 -9.57 -28.58
C GLU A 302 18.97 -8.70 -29.17
N GLU A 303 18.66 -8.84 -30.47
CA GLU A 303 17.57 -8.10 -31.12
C GLU A 303 16.20 -8.45 -30.51
N LYS A 304 15.89 -9.75 -30.36
CA LYS A 304 14.64 -10.20 -29.75
C LYS A 304 14.49 -9.77 -28.29
N ILE A 305 15.57 -9.85 -27.51
CA ILE A 305 15.56 -9.37 -26.12
C ILE A 305 15.32 -7.86 -26.07
N ARG A 306 15.93 -7.09 -26.98
CA ARG A 306 15.75 -5.64 -27.06
C ARG A 306 14.32 -5.26 -27.44
N GLU A 307 13.72 -5.96 -28.39
CA GLU A 307 12.32 -5.75 -28.77
C GLU A 307 11.37 -6.01 -27.59
N ARG A 308 11.52 -7.15 -26.91
CA ARG A 308 10.71 -7.52 -25.73
C ARG A 308 10.91 -6.54 -24.59
N PHE A 309 12.17 -6.16 -24.31
CA PHE A 309 12.50 -5.15 -23.31
C PHE A 309 11.80 -3.82 -23.59
N SER A 310 11.90 -3.32 -24.82
CA SER A 310 11.28 -2.05 -25.24
C SER A 310 9.76 -2.10 -25.12
N LYS A 311 9.13 -3.20 -25.55
CA LYS A 311 7.69 -3.43 -25.44
C LYS A 311 7.22 -3.49 -23.99
N SER A 312 7.94 -4.20 -23.11
CA SER A 312 7.58 -4.27 -21.69
C SER A 312 7.83 -2.94 -20.99
N LYS A 313 8.94 -2.24 -21.28
CA LYS A 313 9.24 -0.92 -20.71
C LYS A 313 8.18 0.11 -21.11
N SER A 314 7.74 0.14 -22.38
CA SER A 314 6.71 1.08 -22.84
C SER A 314 5.33 0.83 -22.19
N ALA A 315 5.02 -0.41 -21.82
CA ALA A 315 3.82 -0.73 -21.03
C ALA A 315 3.97 -0.39 -19.54
N LEU A 316 5.16 -0.57 -18.96
CA LEU A 316 5.40 -0.42 -17.53
C LEU A 316 5.58 1.02 -17.07
N VAL A 317 6.23 1.88 -17.87
CA VAL A 317 6.49 3.29 -17.50
C VAL A 317 5.20 4.08 -17.24
N PRO A 318 4.14 3.99 -18.07
CA PRO A 318 2.86 4.64 -17.78
C PRO A 318 2.21 4.11 -16.50
N LEU A 319 2.23 2.79 -16.26
CA LEU A 319 1.66 2.17 -15.06
C LEU A 319 2.40 2.62 -13.79
N ASP A 320 3.73 2.64 -13.81
CA ASP A 320 4.55 3.15 -12.70
C ASP A 320 4.23 4.62 -12.39
N SER A 321 4.06 5.43 -13.43
CA SER A 321 3.70 6.84 -13.32
C SER A 321 2.29 7.03 -12.74
N GLN A 322 1.31 6.23 -13.19
CA GLN A 322 -0.07 6.25 -12.68
C GLN A 322 -0.14 5.85 -11.21
N ILE A 323 0.58 4.80 -10.81
CA ILE A 323 0.68 4.36 -9.41
C ILE A 323 1.28 5.48 -8.56
N ALA A 324 2.40 6.06 -8.98
CA ALA A 324 3.05 7.12 -8.23
C ALA A 324 2.18 8.39 -8.12
N PHE A 325 1.45 8.76 -9.17
CA PHE A 325 0.50 9.87 -9.14
C PHE A 325 -0.65 9.59 -8.18
N THR A 326 -1.25 8.40 -8.27
CA THR A 326 -2.39 7.99 -7.46
C THR A 326 -2.03 7.89 -5.98
N ASP A 327 -0.83 7.38 -5.65
CA ASP A 327 -0.34 7.30 -4.27
C ASP A 327 -0.23 8.70 -3.64
N ARG A 328 0.39 9.65 -4.37
CA ARG A 328 0.47 11.06 -3.92
C ARG A 328 -0.90 11.70 -3.78
N LEU A 329 -1.83 11.41 -4.69
CA LEU A 329 -3.20 11.93 -4.63
C LEU A 329 -3.92 11.40 -3.39
N ILE A 330 -3.82 10.11 -3.10
CA ILE A 330 -4.38 9.50 -1.88
C ILE A 330 -3.84 10.22 -0.65
N ASP A 331 -2.53 10.42 -0.54
CA ASP A 331 -1.93 11.16 0.57
C ASP A 331 -2.52 12.57 0.72
N GLN A 332 -2.63 13.33 -0.37
CA GLN A 332 -3.19 14.68 -0.37
C GLN A 332 -4.66 14.73 0.04
N ILE A 333 -5.46 13.73 -0.35
CA ILE A 333 -6.86 13.60 0.07
C ILE A 333 -6.95 13.24 1.54
N VAL A 334 -6.10 12.31 2.01
CA VAL A 334 -6.03 11.90 3.41
C VAL A 334 -5.65 13.10 4.28
N TYR A 335 -4.65 13.90 3.92
CA TYR A 335 -4.30 15.09 4.69
C TYR A 335 -5.47 16.05 4.89
N ARG A 336 -6.29 16.26 3.86
CA ARG A 336 -7.51 17.09 3.92
C ARG A 336 -8.58 16.45 4.79
N LEU A 337 -8.81 15.15 4.63
CA LEU A 337 -9.79 14.39 5.42
C LEU A 337 -9.50 14.45 6.92
N TYR A 338 -8.22 14.49 7.31
CA TYR A 338 -7.77 14.62 8.70
C TYR A 338 -7.47 16.06 9.13
N GLY A 339 -7.69 17.05 8.25
CA GLY A 339 -7.57 18.47 8.54
C GLY A 339 -6.14 18.96 8.84
N LEU A 340 -5.13 18.35 8.20
CA LEU A 340 -3.73 18.75 8.40
C LEU A 340 -3.45 20.11 7.77
N THR A 341 -2.63 20.92 8.46
CA THR A 341 -2.14 22.20 7.92
C THR A 341 -0.98 22.00 6.94
N PRO A 342 -0.64 23.00 6.11
CA PRO A 342 0.53 22.93 5.23
C PRO A 342 1.85 22.60 5.97
N GLU A 343 2.02 23.11 7.18
CA GLU A 343 3.19 22.83 8.04
C GLU A 343 3.22 21.37 8.51
N GLU A 344 2.06 20.83 8.91
CA GLU A 344 1.92 19.44 9.33
C GLU A 344 2.15 18.48 8.15
N ILE A 345 1.61 18.80 6.97
CA ILE A 345 1.87 18.04 5.74
C ILE A 345 3.37 18.01 5.45
N LYS A 346 4.05 19.16 5.51
CA LYS A 346 5.51 19.23 5.30
C LYS A 346 6.27 18.35 6.28
N ILE A 347 5.83 18.28 7.55
CA ILE A 347 6.43 17.41 8.57
C ILE A 347 6.26 15.94 8.17
N VAL A 348 5.05 15.51 7.81
CA VAL A 348 4.73 14.12 7.42
C VAL A 348 5.53 13.70 6.18
N GLU A 349 5.55 14.54 5.14
CA GLU A 349 6.30 14.28 3.91
C GLU A 349 7.81 14.24 4.15
N SER A 350 8.34 15.14 4.98
CA SER A 350 9.78 15.16 5.28
C SER A 350 10.28 13.93 6.05
N ALA A 351 9.36 13.23 6.72
CA ALA A 351 9.62 11.99 7.43
C ALA A 351 9.53 10.76 6.50
N SER A 352 8.67 10.82 5.48
CA SER A 352 8.40 9.70 4.56
C SER A 352 9.24 9.74 3.28
N ALA A 353 9.86 10.89 2.97
CA ALA A 353 10.66 11.08 1.77
C ALA A 353 11.81 10.06 1.66
N LYS A 354 11.72 9.19 0.64
CA LYS A 354 12.85 8.43 0.10
C LYS A 354 13.74 9.44 -0.63
N THR A 355 15.02 9.54 -0.25
CA THR A 355 15.96 10.40 -0.97
C THR A 355 16.06 9.84 -2.37
N SER A 356 15.75 10.66 -3.39
CA SER A 356 16.08 10.38 -4.77
C SER A 356 17.58 10.07 -4.82
N ALA A 357 17.90 8.80 -5.11
CA ALA A 357 19.27 8.34 -5.30
C ALA A 357 19.83 8.91 -6.60
#